data_AF-A0A0Q9MRR3-F1
#
_entry.id   AF-A0A0Q9MRR3-F1
#
_cell.length_a   1.000
_cell.length_b   1.000
_cell.length_c   1.000
_cell.angle_alpha   90.00
_cell.angle_beta   90.00
_cell.angle_gamma   90.00
#
_symmetry.space_group_name_H-M   'P 1'
#
loop_
_entity.id
_entity.type
_entity.pdbx_description
1 polymer ?
#
loop_
_entity_poly.entity_id
_entity_poly.type
_entity_poly.pdbx_seq_one_letter_code
_entity_poly.pdbx_strand_id
1 'polypeptide(L)'
;MSPAYTVRATPEAREAGAVALAVASLPESFGPADAATAADVLVINGRPGWTLEAAQAVDGGALGIVVVNPAPEATDALSAAAETAGTVVVLDQRWASNPALSGDQEAVRSTMGRAAMLDSVATARAGTDAGELLADHLAAVVRVTGPLENLRLLRSGPHGYAVSARLANGAPATLQGILSDARPAGLDLSLLTDDGGASVAVPEPIAAWPATVKATGPQGEVLLPTLYESAHRATWRRLKEHLYAGTIPSDLHRFAVLTESMSTLS
;
A
#
# COMPACT_ATOMS: atom_id res chain seq x y z
N MET A 1 11.36 -30.75 0.97
CA MET A 1 11.32 -29.49 0.23
C MET A 1 9.89 -29.33 -0.26
N SER A 2 9.14 -28.37 0.28
CA SER A 2 7.80 -28.09 -0.24
C SER A 2 7.94 -27.46 -1.63
N PRO A 3 7.11 -27.84 -2.62
CA PRO A 3 7.18 -27.24 -3.94
C PRO A 3 6.91 -25.73 -3.85
N ALA A 4 7.63 -24.94 -4.66
CA ALA A 4 7.37 -23.51 -4.81
C ALA A 4 5.99 -23.30 -5.44
N TYR A 5 5.27 -22.29 -5.00
CA TYR A 5 3.98 -21.92 -5.58
C TYR A 5 4.19 -21.40 -7.00
N THR A 6 3.36 -21.86 -7.93
CA THR A 6 3.39 -21.44 -9.33
C THR A 6 2.62 -20.13 -9.52
N VAL A 7 3.19 -19.19 -10.27
CA VAL A 7 2.68 -17.83 -10.43
C VAL A 7 2.28 -17.56 -11.88
N ARG A 8 1.11 -16.95 -12.07
CA ARG A 8 0.68 -16.37 -13.35
C ARG A 8 0.19 -14.94 -13.14
N ALA A 9 0.64 -14.03 -14.01
CA ALA A 9 0.28 -12.62 -13.96
C ALA A 9 -0.27 -12.15 -15.31
N THR A 10 -1.31 -11.32 -15.29
CA THR A 10 -1.77 -10.58 -16.48
C THR A 10 -0.67 -9.62 -16.96
N PRO A 11 -0.59 -9.30 -18.26
CA PRO A 11 0.44 -8.39 -18.79
C PRO A 11 0.51 -7.07 -18.03
N GLU A 12 -0.63 -6.46 -17.74
CA GLU A 12 -0.73 -5.18 -17.04
C GLU A 12 -0.28 -5.26 -15.58
N ALA A 13 -0.56 -6.39 -14.91
CA ALA A 13 -0.10 -6.61 -13.54
C ALA A 13 1.42 -6.81 -13.46
N ARG A 14 2.03 -7.43 -14.49
CA ARG A 14 3.49 -7.65 -14.53
C ARG A 14 4.26 -6.34 -14.50
N GLU A 15 3.83 -5.38 -15.30
CA GLU A 15 4.47 -4.07 -15.40
C GLU A 15 4.23 -3.24 -14.14
N ALA A 16 2.97 -3.09 -13.73
CA ALA A 16 2.60 -2.24 -12.60
C ALA A 16 3.14 -2.74 -11.25
N GLY A 17 3.29 -4.06 -11.08
CA GLY A 17 3.67 -4.69 -9.80
C GLY A 17 5.11 -5.18 -9.75
N ALA A 18 5.91 -4.89 -10.78
CA ALA A 18 7.26 -5.41 -10.95
C ALA A 18 7.37 -6.93 -10.67
N VAL A 19 6.37 -7.71 -11.12
CA VAL A 19 6.14 -9.10 -10.68
C VAL A 19 7.36 -9.98 -10.92
N ALA A 20 8.00 -9.83 -12.08
CA ALA A 20 9.18 -10.61 -12.43
C ALA A 20 10.34 -10.37 -11.43
N LEU A 21 10.57 -9.12 -11.02
CA LEU A 21 11.61 -8.78 -10.06
C LEU A 21 11.27 -9.32 -8.67
N ALA A 22 10.01 -9.16 -8.24
CA ALA A 22 9.59 -9.62 -6.93
C ALA A 22 9.66 -11.15 -6.81
N VAL A 23 9.15 -11.89 -7.79
CA VAL A 23 9.23 -13.37 -7.86
C VAL A 23 10.68 -13.84 -7.93
N ALA A 24 11.52 -13.21 -8.77
CA ALA A 24 12.95 -13.54 -8.87
C ALA A 24 13.72 -13.31 -7.56
N SER A 25 13.24 -12.42 -6.68
CA SER A 25 13.81 -12.19 -5.35
C SER A 25 13.41 -13.20 -4.28
N LEU A 26 12.47 -14.12 -4.60
CA LEU A 26 11.92 -15.15 -3.72
C LEU A 26 11.88 -16.55 -4.39
N PRO A 27 13.00 -17.03 -4.98
CA PRO A 27 12.99 -18.20 -5.87
C PRO A 27 12.69 -19.53 -5.17
N GLU A 28 12.91 -19.63 -3.86
CA GLU A 28 12.56 -20.82 -3.09
C GLU A 28 11.05 -20.94 -2.82
N SER A 29 10.29 -19.86 -3.02
CA SER A 29 8.87 -19.77 -2.65
C SER A 29 7.95 -19.65 -3.85
N PHE A 30 8.40 -19.01 -4.93
CA PHE A 30 7.60 -18.76 -6.11
C PHE A 30 8.36 -19.14 -7.39
N GLY A 31 7.65 -19.76 -8.32
CA GLY A 31 8.15 -20.09 -9.66
C GLY A 31 7.13 -19.73 -10.73
N PRO A 32 7.53 -19.62 -12.02
CA PRO A 32 6.59 -19.40 -13.10
C PRO A 32 5.66 -20.62 -13.26
N ALA A 33 4.37 -20.39 -13.50
CA ALA A 33 3.45 -21.44 -13.89
C ALA A 33 3.67 -21.86 -15.35
N ASP A 34 3.56 -23.16 -15.62
CA ASP A 34 3.49 -23.65 -16.99
C ASP A 34 2.19 -23.19 -17.67
N ALA A 35 2.24 -23.01 -18.99
CA ALA A 35 1.08 -22.54 -19.77
C ALA A 35 -0.10 -23.55 -19.74
N ALA A 36 0.19 -24.83 -19.49
CA ALA A 36 -0.78 -25.93 -19.54
C ALA A 36 -1.44 -26.23 -18.18
N THR A 37 -0.94 -25.69 -17.07
CA THR A 37 -1.45 -25.97 -15.72
C THR A 37 -2.12 -24.75 -15.12
N ALA A 38 -3.08 -24.94 -14.22
CA ALA A 38 -3.55 -23.85 -13.36
C ALA A 38 -2.38 -23.39 -12.47
N ALA A 39 -2.28 -22.08 -12.23
CA ALA A 39 -1.28 -21.52 -11.33
C ALA A 39 -1.83 -21.50 -9.90
N ASP A 40 -0.97 -21.71 -8.91
CA ASP A 40 -1.33 -21.61 -7.49
C ASP A 40 -1.65 -20.15 -7.10
N VAL A 41 -0.91 -19.21 -7.68
CA VAL A 41 -1.02 -17.78 -7.41
C VAL A 41 -1.34 -17.02 -8.69
N LEU A 42 -2.39 -16.21 -8.64
CA LEU A 42 -2.76 -15.28 -9.70
C LEU A 42 -2.43 -13.84 -9.32
N VAL A 43 -1.81 -13.11 -10.25
CA VAL A 43 -1.55 -11.68 -10.10
C VAL A 43 -2.42 -10.94 -11.10
N ILE A 44 -3.30 -10.10 -10.58
CA ILE A 44 -4.24 -9.32 -11.38
C ILE A 44 -3.96 -7.83 -11.20
N ASN A 45 -4.35 -7.06 -12.21
CA ASN A 45 -4.21 -5.61 -12.19
C ASN A 45 -5.42 -5.00 -11.48
N GLY A 46 -5.18 -4.03 -10.61
CA GLY A 46 -6.19 -3.41 -9.76
C GLY A 46 -7.12 -2.42 -10.44
N ARG A 47 -7.24 -2.41 -11.78
CA ARG A 47 -8.17 -1.52 -12.50
C ARG A 47 -9.63 -1.79 -12.12
N PRO A 48 -10.55 -0.85 -12.43
CA PRO A 48 -11.98 -1.05 -12.27
C PRO A 48 -12.46 -2.42 -12.76
N GLY A 49 -13.16 -3.17 -11.91
CA GLY A 49 -13.60 -4.56 -12.12
C GLY A 49 -12.72 -5.62 -11.45
N TRP A 50 -11.62 -5.24 -10.77
CA TRP A 50 -10.68 -6.21 -10.21
C TRP A 50 -11.31 -7.12 -9.15
N THR A 51 -12.32 -6.65 -8.42
CA THR A 51 -12.99 -7.45 -7.38
C THR A 51 -13.73 -8.64 -7.98
N LEU A 52 -14.36 -8.46 -9.14
CA LEU A 52 -15.02 -9.52 -9.89
C LEU A 52 -14.00 -10.50 -10.49
N GLU A 53 -12.91 -9.99 -11.06
CA GLU A 53 -11.82 -10.82 -11.59
C GLU A 53 -11.18 -11.69 -10.49
N ALA A 54 -10.94 -11.10 -9.31
CA ALA A 54 -10.46 -11.84 -8.14
C ALA A 54 -11.45 -12.90 -7.66
N ALA A 55 -12.76 -12.61 -7.65
CA ALA A 55 -13.76 -13.59 -7.26
C ALA A 55 -13.81 -14.78 -8.24
N GLN A 56 -13.69 -14.52 -9.55
CA GLN A 56 -13.58 -15.57 -10.56
C GLN A 56 -12.31 -16.42 -10.38
N ALA A 57 -11.20 -15.80 -9.97
CA ALA A 57 -9.97 -16.51 -9.62
C ALA A 57 -10.13 -17.40 -8.37
N VAL A 58 -10.86 -16.94 -7.36
CA VAL A 58 -11.24 -17.76 -6.20
C VAL A 58 -12.07 -18.97 -6.63
N ASP A 59 -13.11 -18.76 -7.44
CA ASP A 59 -13.95 -19.85 -7.98
C ASP A 59 -13.15 -20.82 -8.86
N GLY A 60 -12.11 -20.33 -9.53
CA GLY A 60 -11.16 -21.11 -10.32
C GLY A 60 -10.16 -21.92 -9.48
N GLY A 61 -10.19 -21.81 -8.15
CA GLY A 61 -9.35 -22.59 -7.22
C GLY A 61 -7.97 -22.01 -6.97
N ALA A 62 -7.77 -20.70 -7.17
CA ALA A 62 -6.50 -20.05 -6.81
C ALA A 62 -6.23 -20.16 -5.31
N LEU A 63 -4.99 -20.53 -4.93
CA LEU A 63 -4.57 -20.56 -3.53
C LEU A 63 -4.23 -19.16 -3.03
N GLY A 64 -3.66 -18.33 -3.90
CA GLY A 64 -3.30 -16.95 -3.61
C GLY A 64 -3.64 -15.98 -4.74
N ILE A 65 -4.02 -14.76 -4.40
CA ILE A 65 -4.28 -13.67 -5.34
C ILE A 65 -3.50 -12.44 -4.88
N VAL A 66 -2.77 -11.83 -5.80
CA VAL A 66 -2.11 -10.53 -5.61
C VAL A 66 -2.82 -9.52 -6.51
N VAL A 67 -3.38 -8.47 -5.92
CA VAL A 67 -4.00 -7.38 -6.68
C VAL A 67 -3.07 -6.18 -6.67
N VAL A 68 -2.60 -5.78 -7.85
CA VAL A 68 -1.61 -4.71 -8.00
C VAL A 68 -2.28 -3.35 -8.13
N ASN A 69 -1.97 -2.41 -7.23
CA ASN A 69 -2.50 -1.05 -7.19
C ASN A 69 -4.04 -1.02 -7.35
N PRO A 70 -4.79 -1.60 -6.39
CA PRO A 70 -6.25 -1.68 -6.45
C PRO A 70 -6.91 -0.31 -6.48
N ALA A 71 -7.76 -0.09 -7.48
CA ALA A 71 -8.71 1.01 -7.54
C ALA A 71 -9.77 0.84 -6.44
N PRO A 72 -10.28 1.95 -5.86
CA PRO A 72 -11.31 1.89 -4.82
C PRO A 72 -12.57 1.16 -5.31
N GLU A 73 -12.89 0.01 -4.68
CA GLU A 73 -14.04 -0.84 -4.98
C GLU A 73 -14.54 -1.55 -3.73
N ALA A 74 -15.80 -1.97 -3.72
CA ALA A 74 -16.39 -2.73 -2.63
C ALA A 74 -15.86 -4.18 -2.62
N THR A 75 -15.32 -4.62 -1.48
CA THR A 75 -14.63 -5.92 -1.35
C THR A 75 -15.41 -6.98 -0.59
N ASP A 76 -16.61 -6.67 -0.07
CA ASP A 76 -17.35 -7.57 0.83
C ASP A 76 -17.63 -8.95 0.22
N ALA A 77 -18.11 -8.98 -1.02
CA ALA A 77 -18.40 -10.22 -1.74
C ALA A 77 -17.14 -11.05 -1.98
N LEU A 78 -16.03 -10.39 -2.34
CA LEU A 78 -14.73 -11.04 -2.52
C LEU A 78 -14.19 -11.58 -1.20
N SER A 79 -14.32 -10.83 -0.10
CA SER A 79 -13.87 -11.27 1.23
C SER A 79 -14.59 -12.55 1.64
N ALA A 80 -15.92 -12.58 1.53
CA ALA A 80 -16.70 -13.76 1.86
C ALA A 80 -16.36 -14.98 0.99
N ALA A 81 -16.14 -14.77 -0.32
CA ALA A 81 -15.75 -15.84 -1.24
C ALA A 81 -14.35 -16.39 -0.89
N ALA A 82 -13.37 -15.52 -0.68
CA ALA A 82 -12.00 -15.89 -0.33
C ALA A 82 -11.95 -16.63 1.02
N GLU A 83 -12.71 -16.17 2.03
CA GLU A 83 -12.82 -16.84 3.32
C GLU A 83 -13.41 -18.25 3.21
N THR A 84 -14.46 -18.40 2.39
CA THR A 84 -15.10 -19.70 2.17
C THR A 84 -14.17 -20.68 1.45
N ALA A 85 -13.40 -20.20 0.47
CA ALA A 85 -12.46 -21.02 -0.31
C ALA A 85 -11.10 -21.23 0.37
N GLY A 86 -10.78 -20.45 1.42
CA GLY A 86 -9.44 -20.42 2.03
C GLY A 86 -8.38 -19.77 1.13
N THR A 87 -8.77 -18.94 0.17
CA THR A 87 -7.87 -18.24 -0.75
C THR A 87 -7.25 -17.02 -0.07
N VAL A 88 -5.93 -16.88 -0.18
CA VAL A 88 -5.20 -15.74 0.38
C VAL A 88 -5.22 -14.58 -0.62
N VAL A 89 -5.87 -13.47 -0.29
CA VAL A 89 -5.90 -12.26 -1.14
C VAL A 89 -5.07 -11.15 -0.51
N VAL A 90 -3.97 -10.75 -1.16
CA VAL A 90 -3.15 -9.60 -0.72
C VAL A 90 -3.23 -8.45 -1.72
N LEU A 91 -3.19 -7.23 -1.19
CA LEU A 91 -3.18 -6.02 -1.99
C LEU A 91 -1.76 -5.46 -2.05
N ASP A 92 -1.25 -5.31 -3.27
CA ASP A 92 0.03 -4.68 -3.54
C ASP A 92 -0.19 -3.19 -3.79
N GLN A 93 -0.33 -2.45 -2.69
CA GLN A 93 -0.56 -1.00 -2.73
C GLN A 93 0.78 -0.26 -2.81
N ARG A 94 0.87 0.66 -3.77
CA ARG A 94 2.09 1.38 -4.16
C ARG A 94 3.00 1.75 -2.99
N TRP A 95 2.49 2.47 -2.00
CA TRP A 95 3.30 2.79 -0.81
C TRP A 95 2.86 2.05 0.45
N ALA A 96 1.55 1.81 0.63
CA ALA A 96 1.00 1.26 1.87
C ALA A 96 1.49 -0.16 2.22
N SER A 97 2.00 -0.91 1.23
CA SER A 97 2.66 -2.21 1.45
C SER A 97 4.11 -2.10 1.92
N ASN A 98 4.72 -0.90 1.92
CA ASN A 98 6.10 -0.71 2.35
C ASN A 98 6.23 -0.90 3.89
N PRO A 99 7.15 -1.76 4.37
CA PRO A 99 7.29 -2.04 5.80
C PRO A 99 7.75 -0.82 6.61
N ALA A 100 8.36 0.19 6.00
CA ALA A 100 8.71 1.44 6.69
C ALA A 100 7.48 2.24 7.14
N LEU A 101 6.31 2.00 6.54
CA LEU A 101 5.04 2.60 6.96
C LEU A 101 4.34 1.82 8.07
N SER A 102 4.93 0.72 8.56
CA SER A 102 4.41 0.09 9.77
C SER A 102 4.52 1.09 10.93
N GLY A 103 3.38 1.54 11.45
CA GLY A 103 3.29 2.42 12.63
C GLY A 103 3.83 1.78 13.92
N ASP A 104 4.46 0.61 13.81
CA ASP A 104 5.05 -0.15 14.90
C ASP A 104 6.44 0.35 15.32
N GLN A 105 7.04 1.25 14.55
CA GLN A 105 8.24 1.92 15.01
C GLN A 105 7.90 2.81 16.21
N GLU A 106 8.50 2.51 17.36
CA GLU A 106 8.17 3.13 18.64
C GLU A 106 8.27 4.66 18.60
N ALA A 107 9.27 5.19 17.88
CA ALA A 107 9.40 6.62 17.64
C ALA A 107 8.15 7.21 16.98
N VAL A 108 7.70 6.63 15.85
CA VAL A 108 6.49 7.07 15.13
C VAL A 108 5.26 6.98 16.04
N ARG A 109 5.07 5.85 16.73
CA ARG A 109 3.95 5.63 17.63
C ARG A 109 3.91 6.64 18.78
N SER A 110 5.07 6.93 19.38
CA SER A 110 5.19 7.91 20.47
C SER A 110 4.88 9.33 20.01
N THR A 111 5.30 9.69 18.79
CA THR A 111 5.02 10.98 18.16
C THR A 111 3.54 11.14 17.83
N MET A 112 2.87 10.09 17.35
CA MET A 112 1.45 10.14 16.96
C MET A 112 0.52 10.63 18.07
N GLY A 113 0.73 10.19 19.31
CA GLY A 113 -0.12 10.64 20.44
C GLY A 113 0.04 12.13 20.76
N ARG A 114 1.22 12.70 20.47
CA ARG A 114 1.58 14.10 20.73
C ARG A 114 1.55 14.98 19.48
N ALA A 115 1.19 14.43 18.34
CA ALA A 115 1.26 15.14 17.07
C ALA A 115 0.46 16.44 17.14
N ALA A 116 1.12 17.57 16.88
CA ALA A 116 0.51 18.87 16.72
C ALA A 116 0.03 19.10 15.28
N MET A 117 0.65 18.41 14.31
CA MET A 117 0.26 18.45 12.90
C MET A 117 0.82 17.23 12.14
N LEU A 118 0.08 16.74 11.15
CA LEU A 118 0.60 15.91 10.07
C LEU A 118 0.67 16.74 8.79
N ASP A 119 1.81 16.72 8.12
CA ASP A 119 1.94 17.15 6.73
C ASP A 119 2.42 15.98 5.87
N SER A 120 1.82 15.83 4.69
CA SER A 120 1.97 14.65 3.87
C SER A 120 1.93 15.01 2.39
N VAL A 121 2.93 14.59 1.64
CA VAL A 121 3.07 14.94 0.23
C VAL A 121 3.34 13.70 -0.60
N ALA A 122 2.45 13.41 -1.54
CA ALA A 122 2.63 12.38 -2.55
C ALA A 122 3.00 13.01 -3.89
N THR A 123 4.00 12.44 -4.56
CA THR A 123 4.41 12.84 -5.90
C THR A 123 4.24 11.70 -6.87
N ALA A 124 3.63 12.00 -8.02
CA ALA A 124 3.64 11.11 -9.16
C ALA A 124 3.98 11.86 -10.45
N ARG A 125 4.23 11.08 -11.49
CA ARG A 125 4.54 11.58 -12.84
C ARG A 125 3.42 12.47 -13.36
N ALA A 126 3.77 13.44 -14.19
CA ALA A 126 2.76 14.20 -14.92
C ALA A 126 1.88 13.25 -15.75
N GLY A 127 0.55 13.47 -15.69
CA GLY A 127 -0.43 12.65 -16.38
C GLY A 127 -0.91 11.40 -15.62
N THR A 128 -0.40 11.11 -14.42
CA THR A 128 -1.03 10.14 -13.51
C THR A 128 -2.42 10.66 -13.09
N ASP A 129 -3.40 9.77 -12.97
CA ASP A 129 -4.73 10.14 -12.49
C ASP A 129 -4.66 10.62 -11.02
N ALA A 130 -5.30 11.77 -10.75
CA ALA A 130 -5.26 12.37 -9.43
C ALA A 130 -6.03 11.57 -8.37
N GLY A 131 -7.08 10.85 -8.76
CA GLY A 131 -7.85 9.97 -7.89
C GLY A 131 -7.08 8.71 -7.52
N GLU A 132 -6.38 8.11 -8.48
CA GLU A 132 -5.45 6.98 -8.23
C GLU A 132 -4.35 7.39 -7.24
N LEU A 133 -3.69 8.53 -7.47
CA LEU A 133 -2.67 9.05 -6.54
C LEU A 133 -3.26 9.31 -5.15
N LEU A 134 -4.48 9.85 -5.07
CA LEU A 134 -5.15 10.11 -3.81
C LEU A 134 -5.44 8.82 -3.03
N ALA A 135 -5.88 7.76 -3.72
CA ALA A 135 -6.11 6.45 -3.11
C ALA A 135 -4.81 5.88 -2.51
N ASP A 136 -3.72 5.86 -3.30
CA ASP A 136 -2.41 5.38 -2.87
C ASP A 136 -1.87 6.19 -1.68
N HIS A 137 -2.00 7.52 -1.74
CA HIS A 137 -1.55 8.43 -0.70
C HIS A 137 -2.35 8.22 0.59
N LEU A 138 -3.68 8.15 0.52
CA LEU A 138 -4.52 7.91 1.70
C LEU A 138 -4.22 6.54 2.32
N ALA A 139 -4.10 5.49 1.51
CA ALA A 139 -3.74 4.15 1.98
C ALA A 139 -2.44 4.15 2.80
N ALA A 140 -1.44 4.89 2.33
CA ALA A 140 -0.15 5.00 3.00
C ALA A 140 -0.22 5.81 4.29
N VAL A 141 -0.96 6.93 4.29
CA VAL A 141 -1.14 7.78 5.48
C VAL A 141 -1.90 7.04 6.58
N VAL A 142 -3.00 6.36 6.26
CA VAL A 142 -3.78 5.63 7.27
C VAL A 142 -3.02 4.44 7.85
N ARG A 143 -2.04 3.90 7.09
CA ARG A 143 -1.17 2.83 7.59
C ARG A 143 -0.26 3.28 8.73
N VAL A 144 0.14 4.55 8.71
CA VAL A 144 0.98 5.16 9.75
C VAL A 144 0.13 5.73 10.87
N THR A 145 -0.96 6.42 10.52
CA THR A 145 -1.68 7.30 11.43
C THR A 145 -2.96 6.69 12.02
N GLY A 146 -3.43 5.57 11.45
CA GLY A 146 -4.77 5.07 11.68
C GLY A 146 -5.81 5.86 10.86
N PRO A 147 -7.11 5.68 11.15
CA PRO A 147 -8.18 6.40 10.47
C PRO A 147 -8.05 7.92 10.63
N LEU A 148 -8.35 8.65 9.56
CA LEU A 148 -8.42 10.11 9.56
C LEU A 148 -9.87 10.58 9.72
N GLU A 149 -10.08 11.61 10.51
CA GLU A 149 -11.39 12.23 10.71
C GLU A 149 -11.57 13.47 9.84
N ASN A 150 -12.82 13.84 9.54
CA ASN A 150 -13.16 15.09 8.84
C ASN A 150 -12.38 15.30 7.53
N LEU A 151 -12.19 14.22 6.76
CA LEU A 151 -11.50 14.25 5.49
C LEU A 151 -12.28 15.12 4.49
N ARG A 152 -11.61 16.10 3.87
CA ARG A 152 -12.23 17.04 2.91
C ARG A 152 -11.28 17.34 1.75
N LEU A 153 -11.78 17.26 0.53
CA LEU A 153 -11.05 17.65 -0.66
C LEU A 153 -11.15 19.17 -0.83
N LEU A 154 -10.04 19.88 -0.61
CA LEU A 154 -9.99 21.34 -0.71
C LEU A 154 -9.82 21.81 -2.16
N ARG A 155 -9.01 21.08 -2.93
CA ARG A 155 -8.73 21.36 -4.34
C ARG A 155 -8.34 20.06 -5.05
N SER A 156 -8.77 19.92 -6.29
CA SER A 156 -8.25 18.93 -7.24
C SER A 156 -8.13 19.56 -8.62
N GLY A 157 -7.14 19.14 -9.39
CA GLY A 157 -6.88 19.64 -10.74
C GLY A 157 -5.75 18.91 -11.46
N PRO A 158 -5.34 19.38 -12.65
CA PRO A 158 -4.37 18.69 -13.50
C PRO A 158 -2.95 18.59 -12.93
N HIS A 159 -2.66 19.34 -11.86
CA HIS A 159 -1.35 19.35 -11.19
C HIS A 159 -1.36 18.64 -9.83
N GLY A 160 -2.50 18.05 -9.44
CA GLY A 160 -2.68 17.30 -8.20
C GLY A 160 -3.81 17.85 -7.34
N TYR A 161 -3.69 17.68 -6.02
CA TYR A 161 -4.78 17.93 -5.08
C TYR A 161 -4.27 18.43 -3.72
N ALA A 162 -5.21 18.96 -2.93
CA ALA A 162 -5.02 19.27 -1.52
C ALA A 162 -6.23 18.76 -0.72
N VAL A 163 -5.95 18.06 0.37
CA VAL A 163 -6.93 17.48 1.29
C VAL A 163 -6.60 17.91 2.71
N SER A 164 -7.64 18.19 3.49
CA SER A 164 -7.52 18.39 4.94
C SER A 164 -8.18 17.24 5.68
N ALA A 165 -7.62 16.86 6.83
CA ALA A 165 -8.22 15.90 7.75
C ALA A 165 -7.85 16.25 9.20
N ARG A 166 -8.25 15.40 10.13
CA ARG A 166 -7.80 15.40 11.52
C ARG A 166 -7.28 14.01 11.90
N LEU A 167 -6.24 14.01 12.71
CA LEU A 167 -5.79 12.82 13.43
C LEU A 167 -6.75 12.48 14.56
N ALA A 168 -6.68 11.26 15.08
CA ALA A 168 -7.51 10.80 16.20
C ALA A 168 -7.31 11.63 17.49
N ASN A 169 -6.15 12.29 17.66
CA ASN A 169 -5.90 13.21 18.77
C ASN A 169 -6.44 14.64 18.52
N GLY A 170 -7.15 14.86 17.41
CA GLY A 170 -7.73 16.13 17.00
C GLY A 170 -6.80 17.06 16.22
N ALA A 171 -5.51 16.74 16.11
CA ALA A 171 -4.54 17.57 15.39
C ALA A 171 -4.83 17.63 13.87
N PRO A 172 -4.56 18.78 13.22
CA PRO A 172 -4.77 18.91 11.78
C PRO A 172 -3.83 18.01 10.98
N ALA A 173 -4.35 17.51 9.86
CA ALA A 173 -3.60 16.78 8.84
C ALA A 173 -3.77 17.47 7.48
N THR A 174 -2.68 17.69 6.77
CA THR A 174 -2.66 18.18 5.39
C THR A 174 -2.07 17.12 4.47
N LEU A 175 -2.77 16.81 3.38
CA LEU A 175 -2.33 15.87 2.37
C LEU A 175 -2.31 16.58 1.02
N GLN A 176 -1.16 16.57 0.35
CA GLN A 176 -0.96 17.18 -0.96
C GLN A 176 -0.53 16.12 -1.98
N GLY A 177 -1.20 16.10 -3.13
CA GLY A 177 -0.77 15.34 -4.29
C GLY A 177 -0.14 16.28 -5.30
N ILE A 178 1.02 15.93 -5.84
CA ILE A 178 1.73 16.69 -6.86
C ILE A 178 1.96 15.81 -8.08
N LEU A 179 1.47 16.26 -9.24
CA LEU A 179 1.66 15.61 -10.53
C LEU A 179 2.72 16.39 -11.32
N SER A 180 3.97 15.91 -11.28
CA SER A 180 5.11 16.61 -11.89
C SER A 180 6.28 15.67 -12.16
N ASP A 181 6.96 15.91 -13.28
CA ASP A 181 8.22 15.23 -13.63
C ASP A 181 9.45 15.96 -13.09
N ALA A 182 9.27 17.07 -12.34
CA ALA A 182 10.36 17.89 -11.82
C ALA A 182 11.09 17.25 -10.63
N ARG A 183 10.52 16.23 -9.99
CA ARG A 183 11.14 15.48 -8.90
C ARG A 183 10.73 14.01 -8.96
N PRO A 184 11.51 13.09 -8.34
CA PRO A 184 11.15 11.69 -8.27
C PRO A 184 9.79 11.46 -7.64
N ALA A 185 9.07 10.44 -8.12
CA ALA A 185 7.85 9.98 -7.49
C ALA A 185 8.14 9.33 -6.13
N GLY A 186 7.23 9.52 -5.18
CA GLY A 186 7.41 9.10 -3.79
C GLY A 186 6.42 9.78 -2.85
N LEU A 187 6.50 9.40 -1.59
CA LEU A 187 5.66 9.88 -0.50
C LEU A 187 6.54 10.39 0.64
N ASP A 188 6.27 11.59 1.11
CA ASP A 188 6.87 12.18 2.30
C ASP A 188 5.79 12.40 3.36
N LEU A 189 6.03 11.92 4.58
CA LEU A 189 5.19 12.12 5.76
C LEU A 189 6.00 12.87 6.81
N SER A 190 5.41 13.88 7.44
CA SER A 190 6.01 14.63 8.54
C SER A 190 5.00 14.81 9.68
N LEU A 191 5.26 14.14 10.79
CA LEU A 191 4.55 14.29 12.05
C LEU A 191 5.31 15.30 12.90
N LEU A 192 4.67 16.41 13.20
CA LEU A 192 5.26 17.51 13.96
C LEU A 192 4.69 17.51 15.37
N THR A 193 5.56 17.75 16.36
CA THR A 193 5.23 17.90 17.78
C THR A 193 5.79 19.23 18.27
N ASP A 194 5.55 19.55 19.54
CA ASP A 194 6.05 20.77 20.18
C ASP A 194 7.56 20.80 20.39
N ASP A 195 8.22 19.63 20.47
CA ASP A 195 9.65 19.48 20.74
C ASP A 195 10.43 18.69 19.67
N GLY A 196 9.79 18.36 18.55
CA GLY A 196 10.40 17.54 17.50
C GLY A 196 9.38 16.92 16.54
N GLY A 197 9.59 15.66 16.16
CA GLY A 197 8.69 14.96 15.26
C GLY A 197 9.21 13.62 14.73
N ALA A 198 8.53 13.10 13.74
CA ALA A 198 8.98 11.96 12.94
C ALA A 198 8.71 12.23 11.46
N SER A 199 9.63 11.85 10.59
CA SER A 199 9.40 11.90 9.14
C SER A 199 9.64 10.55 8.49
N VAL A 200 8.85 10.26 7.45
CA VAL A 200 8.96 9.04 6.65
C VAL A 200 9.04 9.45 5.19
N ALA A 201 10.08 9.01 4.50
CA ALA A 201 10.19 9.17 3.05
C ALA A 201 10.17 7.79 2.40
N VAL A 202 9.17 7.55 1.55
CA VAL A 202 8.98 6.30 0.80
C VAL A 202 9.16 6.60 -0.68
N PRO A 203 10.21 6.07 -1.32
CA PRO A 203 10.39 6.24 -2.76
C PRO A 203 9.38 5.40 -3.54
N GLU A 204 9.30 5.63 -4.85
CA GLU A 204 8.61 4.72 -5.76
C GLU A 204 9.06 3.26 -5.57
N PRO A 205 8.17 2.25 -5.54
CA PRO A 205 8.55 0.86 -5.28
C PRO A 205 9.55 0.24 -6.26
N ILE A 206 9.59 0.74 -7.50
CA ILE A 206 10.55 0.32 -8.52
C ILE A 206 11.91 1.01 -8.36
N ALA A 207 12.01 2.04 -7.51
CA ALA A 207 13.28 2.66 -7.21
C ALA A 207 14.14 1.70 -6.38
N ALA A 208 15.43 1.62 -6.69
CA ALA A 208 16.39 0.82 -5.93
C ALA A 208 16.78 1.47 -4.58
N TRP A 209 15.95 2.37 -4.05
CA TRP A 209 16.23 3.20 -2.90
C TRP A 209 15.33 2.76 -1.74
N PRO A 210 15.84 2.66 -0.51
CA PRO A 210 15.01 2.25 0.61
C PRO A 210 14.15 3.41 1.10
N ALA A 211 13.04 3.08 1.76
CA ALA A 211 12.32 4.04 2.58
C ALA A 211 13.15 4.41 3.82
N THR A 212 13.03 5.65 4.26
CA THR A 212 13.75 6.16 5.44
C THR A 212 12.76 6.67 6.47
N VAL A 213 13.07 6.43 7.75
CA VAL A 213 12.31 6.96 8.89
C VAL A 213 13.26 7.71 9.78
N LYS A 214 12.91 8.94 10.15
CA LYS A 214 13.71 9.80 11.01
C LYS A 214 12.88 10.23 12.20
N ALA A 215 13.52 10.33 13.36
CA ALA A 215 12.96 10.91 14.56
C ALA A 215 13.75 12.17 14.92
N THR A 216 13.05 13.25 15.20
CA THR A 216 13.62 14.54 15.58
C THR A 216 13.21 14.85 17.00
N GLY A 217 14.16 15.27 17.83
CA GLY A 217 13.88 15.73 19.19
C GLY A 217 14.92 16.73 19.68
N PRO A 218 14.96 17.02 21.00
CA PRO A 218 15.87 18.02 21.56
C PRO A 218 17.37 17.74 21.32
N GLN A 219 17.72 16.48 21.06
CA GLN A 219 19.10 16.05 20.80
C GLN A 219 19.47 16.06 19.31
N GLY A 220 18.56 16.47 18.43
CA GLY A 220 18.74 16.48 16.98
C GLY A 220 17.92 15.40 16.26
N GLU A 221 18.29 15.17 15.00
CA GLU A 221 17.66 14.19 14.11
C GLU A 221 18.42 12.85 14.16
N VAL A 222 17.68 11.75 14.27
CA VAL A 222 18.20 10.39 14.23
C VAL A 222 17.50 9.62 13.10
N LEU A 223 18.29 9.05 12.19
CA LEU A 223 17.83 8.09 11.20
C LEU A 223 17.63 6.73 11.87
N LEU A 224 16.41 6.19 11.81
CA LEU A 224 16.09 4.86 12.31
C LEU A 224 16.60 3.78 11.35
N PRO A 225 16.75 2.52 11.81
CA PRO A 225 17.26 1.44 10.97
C PRO A 225 16.49 1.30 9.64
N THR A 226 17.22 1.47 8.54
CA THR A 226 16.68 1.39 7.19
C THR A 226 16.35 -0.05 6.80
N LEU A 227 15.11 -0.28 6.35
CA LEU A 227 14.70 -1.55 5.76
C LEU A 227 14.86 -1.49 4.24
N TYR A 228 15.78 -2.32 3.71
CA TYR A 228 16.01 -2.45 2.27
C TYR A 228 14.98 -3.39 1.64
N GLU A 229 13.72 -2.98 1.65
CA GLU A 229 12.60 -3.76 1.10
C GLU A 229 11.62 -2.84 0.37
N SER A 230 11.25 -3.20 -0.87
CA SER A 230 10.23 -2.49 -1.64
C SER A 230 8.83 -2.93 -1.24
N ALA A 231 7.81 -2.10 -1.54
CA ALA A 231 6.41 -2.44 -1.32
C ALA A 231 6.02 -3.76 -2.00
N HIS A 232 6.40 -3.92 -3.28
CA HIS A 232 6.15 -5.15 -4.04
C HIS A 232 6.73 -6.37 -3.33
N ARG A 233 8.04 -6.37 -3.01
CA ARG A 233 8.67 -7.53 -2.37
C ARG A 233 8.04 -7.86 -1.01
N ALA A 234 7.70 -6.84 -0.22
CA ALA A 234 7.01 -7.02 1.04
C ALA A 234 5.63 -7.69 0.86
N THR A 235 4.87 -7.30 -0.17
CA THR A 235 3.59 -7.94 -0.51
C THR A 235 3.77 -9.43 -0.80
N TRP A 236 4.76 -9.81 -1.61
CA TRP A 236 5.04 -11.22 -1.94
C TRP A 236 5.51 -12.04 -0.74
N ARG A 237 6.35 -11.45 0.12
CA ARG A 237 6.77 -12.10 1.37
C ARG A 237 5.58 -12.36 2.29
N ARG A 238 4.64 -11.41 2.37
CA ARG A 238 3.45 -11.54 3.21
C ARG A 238 2.44 -12.54 2.64
N LEU A 239 2.27 -12.58 1.31
CA LEU A 239 1.50 -13.63 0.64
C LEU A 239 2.04 -15.02 1.04
N LYS A 240 3.36 -15.21 0.91
CA LYS A 240 4.04 -16.44 1.30
C LYS A 240 3.73 -16.81 2.76
N GLU A 241 3.88 -15.87 3.69
CA GLU A 241 3.62 -16.11 5.12
C GLU A 241 2.19 -16.60 5.37
N HIS A 242 1.20 -15.98 4.72
CA HIS A 242 -0.20 -16.38 4.83
C HIS A 242 -0.49 -17.74 4.21
N LEU A 243 0.06 -18.03 3.03
CA LEU A 243 -0.06 -19.34 2.36
C LEU A 243 0.54 -20.47 3.21
N TYR A 244 1.73 -20.25 3.80
CA TYR A 244 2.36 -21.25 4.66
C TYR A 244 1.61 -21.45 5.99
N ALA A 245 1.08 -20.38 6.58
CA ALA A 245 0.38 -20.45 7.85
C ALA A 245 -1.10 -20.89 7.71
N GLY A 246 -1.65 -20.91 6.50
CA GLY A 246 -3.07 -21.15 6.27
C GLY A 246 -3.95 -20.06 6.90
N THR A 247 -3.51 -18.81 6.84
CA THR A 247 -4.22 -17.67 7.46
C THR A 247 -4.70 -16.68 6.41
N ILE A 248 -5.80 -15.98 6.72
CA ILE A 248 -6.40 -15.00 5.82
C ILE A 248 -5.91 -13.59 6.22
N PRO A 249 -5.34 -12.80 5.29
CA PRO A 249 -4.92 -11.43 5.54
C PRO A 249 -6.12 -10.49 5.74
N SER A 250 -5.95 -9.46 6.56
CA SER A 250 -6.98 -8.43 6.78
C SER A 250 -7.04 -7.35 5.69
N ASP A 251 -6.47 -7.61 4.51
CA ASP A 251 -6.24 -6.60 3.47
C ASP A 251 -7.55 -6.06 2.90
N LEU A 252 -8.44 -6.96 2.51
CA LEU A 252 -9.74 -6.61 1.94
C LEU A 252 -10.59 -5.79 2.93
N HIS A 253 -10.52 -6.13 4.22
CA HIS A 253 -11.20 -5.38 5.27
C HIS A 253 -10.62 -3.96 5.45
N ARG A 254 -9.29 -3.83 5.53
CA ARG A 254 -8.64 -2.51 5.63
C ARG A 254 -8.91 -1.65 4.40
N PHE A 255 -8.94 -2.26 3.22
CA PHE A 255 -9.24 -1.59 1.97
C PHE A 255 -10.70 -1.13 1.86
N ALA A 256 -11.65 -1.90 2.41
CA ALA A 256 -13.05 -1.50 2.50
C ALA A 256 -13.21 -0.20 3.31
N VAL A 257 -12.59 -0.13 4.50
CA VAL A 257 -12.61 1.07 5.36
C VAL A 257 -12.00 2.29 4.67
N LEU A 258 -10.92 2.09 3.92
CA LEU A 258 -10.30 3.14 3.12
C LEU A 258 -11.24 3.63 2.00
N THR A 259 -11.82 2.70 1.25
CA THR A 259 -12.74 3.01 0.14
C THR A 259 -13.99 3.75 0.63
N GLU A 260 -14.53 3.34 1.78
CA GLU A 260 -15.63 4.05 2.44
C GLU A 260 -15.22 5.50 2.79
N SER A 261 -14.04 5.69 3.38
CA SER A 261 -13.51 7.02 3.70
C SER A 261 -13.39 7.88 2.43
N MET A 262 -12.93 7.32 1.32
CA MET A 262 -12.82 8.02 0.05
C MET A 262 -14.18 8.40 -0.55
N SER A 263 -15.21 7.56 -0.36
CA SER A 263 -16.57 7.86 -0.87
C SER A 263 -17.20 9.08 -0.19
N THR A 264 -16.71 9.46 1.00
CA THR A 264 -17.17 10.62 1.76
C THR A 264 -16.45 11.92 1.40
N LEU A 265 -15.44 11.87 0.53
CA LEU A 265 -14.74 13.06 0.03
C LEU A 265 -15.66 13.87 -0.89
N SER A 266 -16.31 14.89 -0.31
CA SER A 266 -16.97 15.97 -1.03
C SER A 266 -16.00 17.06 -1.44
#